data_AF-A0A8K1P8Y8-F1
#
_entry.id   AF-A0A8K1P8Y8-F1
#
_cell.length_a   1.000
_cell.length_b   1.000
_cell.length_c   1.000
_cell.angle_alpha   90.00
_cell.angle_beta   90.00
_cell.angle_gamma   90.00
#
_symmetry.space_group_name_H-M   'P 1'
#
loop_
_entity.id
_entity.type
_entity.pdbx_description
1 polymer ?
#
loop_
_entity_poly.entity_id
_entity_poly.type
_entity_poly.pdbx_seq_one_letter_code
_entity_poly.pdbx_strand_id
1 'polypeptide(L)'
;MGFTFIHVLLGFCLNIQVIKCTSVCSVYGYNANCIDRGLHQVPDLPTHVANLYLSGNNITELNETSFSHLEGLQILNIQQQTPGLVIRNNTFRRLSNLILLELDYNHMLKMETGALNGLMNLKYLSLTQCSLDDSILSGDFLKPLVSLEILILRDNNIEKIQPAPFFINMRRFHMLDLSRTSVKSICEEDLLNFQGKRFTLLNLSSMRLYNMNQYWSGWDKCGNPFKNMSITVLDLSHNGFEVNMAKRFFDAITGTKIHHLILSDSSMGSSFGHRNLKDPDRFTFRGLNESGVKIFDLSRSKIFSLSYSLFGALSDLEEINLAQNEINKIENDAFLGMTNLLKLNLSNNLLGAIDSKTFMNLHKLQVLDLSYNNIWVIGDQSFQGLLNLINLNLKGNHLESLNQFATLPNVEKIFLGENRIKSLYGLPNIGKNLTTLDLEYNKLTALSDLYIIFQEFPKIDTLYLEGNLFGSCHDKRPTVVSDKLLLLNLGISSIEMIWSQGKCLDVFNDLHQLQQLSLTSNYLQSLPKDVFKGLTSLIFLDLSFNSLKYLPNGIFPETLQILNLEYNSIYSVDPHLFSSLTHLS
;
A
#
# COMPACT_ATOMS: atom_id res chain seq x y z
N MET A 1 -53.65 21.04 44.56
CA MET A 1 -52.93 21.23 45.85
C MET A 1 -51.45 21.27 45.49
N GLY A 2 -50.64 22.32 45.67
CA GLY A 2 -50.77 23.60 46.37
C GLY A 2 -49.81 24.63 45.76
N PHE A 3 -49.74 25.79 46.41
CA PHE A 3 -49.44 27.12 45.89
C PHE A 3 -47.97 27.48 45.61
N THR A 4 -47.85 28.53 44.80
CA THR A 4 -46.72 29.40 44.49
C THR A 4 -46.37 30.42 45.60
N PHE A 5 -45.17 31.01 45.47
CA PHE A 5 -44.79 32.44 45.68
C PHE A 5 -43.87 32.90 46.84
N ILE A 6 -42.94 33.80 46.45
CA ILE A 6 -42.22 34.90 47.15
C ILE A 6 -40.81 34.60 47.71
N HIS A 7 -39.81 35.50 47.78
CA HIS A 7 -39.18 36.57 46.97
C HIS A 7 -38.13 37.26 47.91
N VAL A 8 -37.09 37.91 47.32
CA VAL A 8 -36.22 39.00 47.86
C VAL A 8 -34.93 38.68 48.67
N LEU A 9 -33.76 39.06 48.12
CA LEU A 9 -32.81 40.12 48.56
C LEU A 9 -31.47 39.99 47.77
N LEU A 10 -31.22 40.84 46.75
CA LEU A 10 -30.51 42.14 46.78
C LEU A 10 -29.03 42.09 47.19
N GLY A 11 -28.16 42.54 46.27
CA GLY A 11 -26.91 43.22 46.59
C GLY A 11 -25.63 42.42 46.34
N PHE A 12 -24.98 42.62 45.20
CA PHE A 12 -23.80 43.51 45.10
C PHE A 12 -23.19 43.38 43.70
N CYS A 13 -23.16 44.51 42.97
CA CYS A 13 -22.25 44.69 41.85
C CYS A 13 -20.81 44.53 42.36
N LEU A 14 -20.15 43.45 41.96
CA LEU A 14 -18.69 43.39 41.96
C LEU A 14 -18.24 43.24 40.51
N ASN A 15 -17.57 44.29 40.06
CA ASN A 15 -16.74 44.35 38.87
C ASN A 15 -15.90 43.08 38.74
N ILE A 16 -16.29 42.19 37.83
CA ILE A 16 -15.34 41.32 37.15
C ILE A 16 -15.63 41.49 35.67
N GLN A 17 -14.65 42.04 34.97
CA GLN A 17 -14.64 42.16 33.52
C GLN A 17 -15.16 40.86 32.92
N VAL A 18 -16.24 40.96 32.15
CA VAL A 18 -16.65 39.88 31.24
C VAL A 18 -15.54 39.76 30.21
N ILE A 19 -14.53 38.95 30.51
CA ILE A 19 -13.60 38.44 29.53
C ILE A 19 -14.40 37.41 28.73
N LYS A 20 -15.09 37.88 27.68
CA LYS A 20 -15.45 37.01 26.55
C LYS A 20 -14.16 36.72 25.77
N CYS A 21 -13.34 35.81 26.28
CA CYS A 21 -12.26 35.21 25.51
C CYS A 21 -12.64 33.76 25.18
N THR A 22 -13.37 33.59 24.09
CA THR A 22 -13.27 32.37 23.30
C THR A 22 -12.65 32.80 21.98
N SER A 23 -11.34 32.57 21.81
CA SER A 23 -10.66 32.92 20.58
C SER A 23 -11.35 32.22 19.41
N VAL A 24 -11.68 33.01 18.39
CA VAL A 24 -12.39 32.54 17.18
C VAL A 24 -11.58 31.44 16.48
N CYS A 25 -10.25 31.47 16.60
CA CYS A 25 -9.32 30.44 16.17
C CYS A 25 -8.30 30.13 17.28
N SER A 26 -7.65 28.97 17.18
CA SER A 26 -6.49 28.62 18.02
C SER A 26 -5.21 28.95 17.26
N VAL A 27 -4.35 29.82 17.82
CA VAL A 27 -3.10 30.26 17.18
C VAL A 27 -1.90 29.72 17.96
N TYR A 28 -1.01 29.02 17.26
CA TYR A 28 0.23 28.48 17.81
C TYR A 28 1.39 28.71 16.84
N GLY A 29 2.34 29.56 17.23
CA GLY A 29 3.43 29.98 16.35
C GLY A 29 2.89 30.63 15.08
N TYR A 30 3.26 30.08 13.92
CA TYR A 30 2.81 30.57 12.61
C TYR A 30 1.48 29.96 12.13
N ASN A 31 0.86 29.07 12.92
CA ASN A 31 -0.34 28.33 12.55
C ASN A 31 -1.59 28.93 13.21
N ALA A 32 -2.63 29.17 12.42
CA ALA A 32 -3.97 29.51 12.89
C ALA A 32 -4.96 28.41 12.48
N ASN A 33 -5.52 27.73 13.48
CA ASN A 33 -6.53 26.69 13.29
C ASN A 33 -7.93 27.24 13.63
N CYS A 34 -8.76 27.33 12.60
CA CYS A 34 -10.12 27.84 12.63
C CYS A 34 -11.14 26.80 12.14
N ILE A 35 -10.80 25.51 12.18
CA ILE A 35 -11.65 24.43 11.66
C ILE A 35 -12.92 24.26 12.50
N ASP A 36 -14.06 24.06 11.84
CA ASP A 36 -15.37 23.77 12.44
C ASP A 36 -15.82 24.79 13.51
N ARG A 37 -15.58 26.09 13.24
CA ARG A 37 -15.91 27.18 14.18
C ARG A 37 -17.19 27.93 13.81
N GLY A 38 -17.89 27.51 12.76
CA GLY A 38 -19.13 28.16 12.30
C GLY A 38 -18.91 29.59 11.79
N LEU A 39 -17.70 29.87 11.27
CA LEU A 39 -17.33 31.22 10.83
C LEU A 39 -18.06 31.60 9.56
N HIS A 40 -18.55 32.85 9.49
CA HIS A 40 -19.18 33.40 8.29
C HIS A 40 -18.24 34.28 7.45
N GLN A 41 -17.07 34.61 8.00
CA GLN A 41 -16.01 35.37 7.36
C GLN A 41 -14.65 34.94 7.91
N VAL A 42 -13.58 35.32 7.22
CA VAL A 42 -12.21 35.16 7.74
C VAL A 42 -12.09 36.05 8.99
N PRO A 43 -11.65 35.50 10.14
CA PRO A 43 -11.52 36.26 11.37
C PRO A 43 -10.24 37.10 11.37
N ASP A 44 -10.22 38.15 12.19
CA ASP A 44 -9.00 38.92 12.42
C ASP A 44 -7.94 38.05 13.09
N LEU A 45 -6.78 37.94 12.46
CA LEU A 45 -5.66 37.10 12.89
C LEU A 45 -4.36 37.91 12.96
N PRO A 46 -3.39 37.48 13.77
CA PRO A 46 -2.08 38.13 13.81
C PRO A 46 -1.39 38.10 12.45
N THR A 47 -0.72 39.19 12.07
CA THR A 47 -0.07 39.35 10.76
C THR A 47 1.11 38.41 10.51
N HIS A 48 1.63 37.76 11.56
CA HIS A 48 2.71 36.78 11.46
C HIS A 48 2.21 35.37 11.10
N VAL A 49 0.90 35.13 11.05
CA VAL A 49 0.35 33.83 10.65
C VAL A 49 0.79 33.50 9.22
N ALA A 50 1.39 32.33 9.03
CA ALA A 50 1.81 31.82 7.73
C ALA A 50 0.91 30.68 7.23
N ASN A 51 0.28 29.93 8.14
CA ASN A 51 -0.56 28.78 7.81
C ASN A 51 -1.95 28.95 8.41
N LEU A 52 -2.97 28.96 7.57
CA LEU A 52 -4.35 29.20 7.96
C LEU A 52 -5.27 28.06 7.51
N TYR A 53 -5.97 27.46 8.48
CA TYR A 53 -6.91 26.37 8.27
C TYR A 53 -8.33 26.81 8.61
N LEU A 54 -9.18 26.98 7.59
CA LEU A 54 -10.55 27.50 7.67
C LEU A 54 -11.61 26.46 7.28
N SER A 55 -11.27 25.17 7.27
CA SER A 55 -12.16 24.11 6.81
C SER A 55 -13.45 24.00 7.64
N GLY A 56 -14.56 23.57 7.03
CA GLY A 56 -15.79 23.23 7.76
C GLY A 56 -16.52 24.45 8.35
N ASN A 57 -16.47 25.60 7.67
CA ASN A 57 -17.12 26.83 8.12
C ASN A 57 -18.29 27.22 7.21
N ASN A 58 -18.90 28.38 7.51
CA ASN A 58 -20.08 28.91 6.82
C ASN A 58 -19.72 30.18 6.02
N ILE A 59 -18.49 30.25 5.48
CA ILE A 59 -18.05 31.39 4.66
C ILE A 59 -18.64 31.25 3.28
N THR A 60 -19.54 32.16 2.92
CA THR A 60 -20.26 32.08 1.63
C THR A 60 -19.61 32.91 0.53
N GLU A 61 -18.83 33.92 0.89
CA GLU A 61 -18.17 34.81 -0.07
C GLU A 61 -16.79 35.24 0.44
N LEU A 62 -15.81 35.22 -0.47
CA LEU A 62 -14.48 35.80 -0.29
C LEU A 62 -14.24 36.86 -1.37
N ASN A 63 -13.62 37.96 -0.98
CA ASN A 63 -13.35 39.14 -1.80
C ASN A 63 -11.98 39.75 -1.48
N GLU A 64 -11.63 40.85 -2.15
CA GLU A 64 -10.31 41.51 -2.04
C GLU A 64 -9.93 41.92 -0.60
N THR A 65 -10.89 42.10 0.32
CA THR A 65 -10.60 42.47 1.71
C THR A 65 -10.52 41.27 2.65
N SER A 66 -10.93 40.08 2.23
CA SER A 66 -11.10 38.91 3.12
C SER A 66 -9.80 38.43 3.79
N PHE A 67 -8.64 38.64 3.16
CA PHE A 67 -7.33 38.28 3.72
C PHE A 67 -6.42 39.50 3.93
N SER A 68 -7.02 40.67 4.15
CA SER A 68 -6.24 41.88 4.46
C SER A 68 -5.36 41.64 5.68
N HIS A 69 -4.11 42.12 5.64
CA HIS A 69 -3.12 41.99 6.74
C HIS A 69 -2.53 40.58 6.94
N LEU A 70 -2.87 39.63 6.05
CA LEU A 70 -2.32 38.27 6.04
C LEU A 70 -1.41 38.02 4.82
N GLU A 71 -0.66 39.03 4.38
CA GLU A 71 0.21 38.95 3.19
C GLU A 71 1.37 37.94 3.35
N GLY A 72 1.66 37.52 4.58
CA GLY A 72 2.67 36.51 4.92
C GLY A 72 2.21 35.05 4.74
N LEU A 73 0.96 34.80 4.37
CA LEU A 73 0.44 33.43 4.20
C LEU A 73 1.22 32.64 3.15
N GLN A 74 1.54 31.40 3.52
CA GLN A 74 2.19 30.38 2.70
C GLN A 74 1.26 29.20 2.43
N ILE A 75 0.45 28.82 3.43
CA ILE A 75 -0.53 27.72 3.36
C ILE A 75 -1.90 28.26 3.70
N LEU A 76 -2.88 27.97 2.84
CA LEU A 76 -4.26 28.35 3.03
C LEU A 76 -5.19 27.18 2.67
N ASN A 77 -5.91 26.67 3.66
CA ASN A 77 -6.94 25.67 3.47
C ASN A 77 -8.31 26.28 3.76
N ILE A 78 -9.19 26.25 2.77
CA ILE A 78 -10.56 26.75 2.84
C ILE A 78 -11.50 25.67 2.30
N GLN A 79 -11.34 24.44 2.79
CA GLN A 79 -12.16 23.32 2.36
C GLN A 79 -13.58 23.39 2.94
N GLN A 80 -14.53 22.73 2.27
CA GLN A 80 -15.85 22.42 2.83
C GLN A 80 -16.59 23.61 3.47
N GLN A 81 -16.81 24.69 2.72
CA GLN A 81 -17.69 25.78 3.16
C GLN A 81 -19.15 25.50 2.83
N THR A 82 -20.07 25.91 3.70
CA THR A 82 -21.51 25.70 3.51
C THR A 82 -22.32 27.01 3.56
N PRO A 83 -23.43 27.14 2.79
CA PRO A 83 -23.96 26.19 1.81
C PRO A 83 -23.23 26.19 0.45
N GLY A 84 -22.28 27.08 0.22
CA GLY A 84 -21.48 27.16 -0.99
C GLY A 84 -20.61 28.44 -1.00
N LEU A 85 -19.48 28.39 -1.69
CA LEU A 85 -18.47 29.45 -1.69
C LEU A 85 -18.44 30.22 -3.01
N VAL A 86 -18.40 31.55 -2.92
CA VAL A 86 -18.15 32.46 -4.04
C VAL A 86 -16.80 33.15 -3.83
N ILE A 87 -15.90 33.06 -4.80
CA ILE A 87 -14.60 33.76 -4.78
C ILE A 87 -14.61 34.85 -5.83
N ARG A 88 -14.61 36.11 -5.37
CA ARG A 88 -14.62 37.30 -6.22
C ARG A 88 -13.25 37.58 -6.83
N ASN A 89 -13.23 38.42 -7.87
CA ASN A 89 -12.00 38.92 -8.46
C ASN A 89 -11.06 39.52 -7.40
N ASN A 90 -9.77 39.27 -7.56
CA ASN A 90 -8.69 39.81 -6.72
C ASN A 90 -8.74 39.40 -5.24
N THR A 91 -9.52 38.37 -4.87
CA THR A 91 -9.58 37.85 -3.49
C THR A 91 -8.18 37.57 -2.92
N PHE A 92 -7.29 37.00 -3.73
CA PHE A 92 -5.94 36.63 -3.30
C PHE A 92 -4.84 37.58 -3.77
N ARG A 93 -5.19 38.80 -4.22
CA ARG A 93 -4.27 39.72 -4.91
C ARG A 93 -3.01 40.06 -4.11
N ARG A 94 -3.11 40.07 -2.78
CA ARG A 94 -2.00 40.41 -1.88
C ARG A 94 -1.25 39.20 -1.32
N LEU A 95 -1.68 37.98 -1.65
CA LEU A 95 -1.10 36.73 -1.12
C LEU A 95 0.02 36.20 -2.03
N SER A 96 0.97 37.05 -2.39
CA SER A 96 2.07 36.65 -3.28
C SER A 96 3.02 35.63 -2.66
N ASN A 97 3.01 35.45 -1.34
CA ASN A 97 3.81 34.43 -0.64
C ASN A 97 3.13 33.06 -0.58
N LEU A 98 1.89 32.93 -1.05
CA LEU A 98 1.13 31.70 -0.94
C LEU A 98 1.73 30.62 -1.85
N ILE A 99 2.00 29.46 -1.27
CA ILE A 99 2.61 28.30 -1.93
C ILE A 99 1.58 27.20 -2.15
N LEU A 100 0.66 27.02 -1.19
CA LEU A 100 -0.35 25.97 -1.19
C LEU A 100 -1.73 26.57 -0.91
N LEU A 101 -2.67 26.26 -1.81
CA LEU A 101 -4.09 26.59 -1.68
C LEU A 101 -4.95 25.34 -1.85
N GLU A 102 -5.75 25.04 -0.83
CA GLU A 102 -6.72 23.94 -0.83
C GLU A 102 -8.14 24.49 -0.73
N LEU A 103 -8.94 24.15 -1.74
CA LEU A 103 -10.34 24.58 -1.89
C LEU A 103 -11.28 23.38 -2.03
N ASP A 104 -10.83 22.18 -1.66
CA ASP A 104 -11.58 20.93 -1.83
C ASP A 104 -12.95 20.95 -1.13
N TYR A 105 -13.87 20.17 -1.69
CA TYR A 105 -15.21 19.94 -1.13
C TYR A 105 -16.08 21.20 -1.00
N ASN A 106 -15.73 22.29 -1.70
CA ASN A 106 -16.63 23.43 -1.87
C ASN A 106 -17.61 23.15 -3.02
N HIS A 107 -18.69 22.42 -2.72
CA HIS A 107 -19.69 22.05 -3.72
C HIS A 107 -20.31 23.30 -4.39
N MET A 108 -20.49 23.27 -5.72
CA MET A 108 -20.95 24.41 -6.53
C MET A 108 -20.10 25.69 -6.36
N LEU A 109 -18.78 25.53 -6.21
CA LEU A 109 -17.84 26.65 -6.10
C LEU A 109 -17.99 27.59 -7.31
N LYS A 110 -18.20 28.88 -7.03
CA LYS A 110 -18.23 29.93 -8.06
C LYS A 110 -16.98 30.77 -7.95
N MET A 111 -16.15 30.77 -8.98
CA MET A 111 -14.99 31.65 -9.08
C MET A 111 -15.19 32.65 -10.21
N GLU A 112 -14.90 33.92 -9.96
CA GLU A 112 -14.73 34.91 -11.03
C GLU A 112 -13.36 34.69 -11.70
N THR A 113 -13.21 35.07 -12.98
CA THR A 113 -12.01 34.73 -13.77
C THR A 113 -10.70 35.31 -13.21
N GLY A 114 -10.76 36.44 -12.51
CA GLY A 114 -9.63 37.06 -11.81
C GLY A 114 -9.53 36.71 -10.32
N ALA A 115 -10.23 35.68 -9.84
CA ALA A 115 -10.21 35.27 -8.43
C ALA A 115 -8.79 34.95 -7.94
N LEU A 116 -8.00 34.27 -8.76
CA LEU A 116 -6.65 33.78 -8.44
C LEU A 116 -5.53 34.78 -8.76
N ASN A 117 -5.88 36.04 -9.08
CA ASN A 117 -4.88 37.10 -9.28
C ASN A 117 -4.01 37.27 -8.02
N GLY A 118 -2.71 37.50 -8.20
CA GLY A 118 -1.73 37.69 -7.12
C GLY A 118 -0.97 36.43 -6.71
N LEU A 119 -1.47 35.24 -7.08
CA LEU A 119 -0.91 33.93 -6.68
C LEU A 119 0.27 33.47 -7.56
N MET A 120 1.21 34.36 -7.87
CA MET A 120 2.31 34.09 -8.81
C MET A 120 3.35 33.05 -8.31
N ASN A 121 3.44 32.83 -7.00
CA ASN A 121 4.34 31.85 -6.38
C ASN A 121 3.63 30.56 -5.95
N LEU A 122 2.32 30.43 -6.22
CA LEU A 122 1.57 29.24 -5.87
C LEU A 122 2.12 28.04 -6.64
N LYS A 123 2.38 26.95 -5.91
CA LYS A 123 2.92 25.70 -6.45
C LYS A 123 1.89 24.58 -6.45
N TYR A 124 1.02 24.57 -5.45
CA TYR A 124 0.02 23.53 -5.24
C TYR A 124 -1.38 24.16 -5.17
N LEU A 125 -2.26 23.67 -6.04
CA LEU A 125 -3.68 24.01 -6.01
C LEU A 125 -4.53 22.73 -6.03
N SER A 126 -5.41 22.59 -5.06
CA SER A 126 -6.39 21.51 -5.01
C SER A 126 -7.82 22.06 -5.01
N LEU A 127 -8.62 21.50 -5.92
CA LEU A 127 -10.01 21.88 -6.22
C LEU A 127 -10.89 20.62 -6.35
N THR A 128 -10.65 19.62 -5.51
CA THR A 128 -11.38 18.34 -5.54
C THR A 128 -12.84 18.55 -5.22
N GLN A 129 -13.74 17.92 -5.98
CA GLN A 129 -15.18 17.92 -5.73
C GLN A 129 -15.79 19.33 -5.59
N CYS A 130 -15.40 20.24 -6.47
CA CYS A 130 -15.85 21.64 -6.49
C CYS A 130 -16.98 21.92 -7.50
N SER A 131 -17.42 20.88 -8.24
CA SER A 131 -18.41 20.98 -9.33
C SER A 131 -17.94 21.84 -10.52
N LEU A 132 -16.63 21.94 -10.73
CA LEU A 132 -16.04 22.71 -11.83
C LEU A 132 -16.26 22.00 -13.17
N ASP A 133 -16.36 22.78 -14.24
CA ASP A 133 -16.49 22.31 -15.63
C ASP A 133 -15.18 22.53 -16.42
N ASP A 134 -15.23 22.30 -17.73
CA ASP A 134 -14.09 22.44 -18.66
C ASP A 134 -13.41 23.82 -18.62
N SER A 135 -14.12 24.87 -18.16
CA SER A 135 -13.60 26.24 -18.14
C SER A 135 -12.40 26.41 -17.21
N ILE A 136 -12.23 25.54 -16.20
CA ILE A 136 -11.06 25.60 -15.31
C ILE A 136 -9.73 25.35 -16.05
N LEU A 137 -9.74 24.51 -17.08
CA LEU A 137 -8.56 24.20 -17.90
C LEU A 137 -8.49 25.08 -19.16
N SER A 138 -9.63 25.36 -19.79
CA SER A 138 -9.72 26.06 -21.08
C SER A 138 -9.80 27.58 -20.97
N GLY A 139 -10.22 28.09 -19.81
CA GLY A 139 -10.35 29.52 -19.52
C GLY A 139 -9.10 30.14 -18.90
N ASP A 140 -9.23 31.41 -18.50
CA ASP A 140 -8.12 32.23 -17.97
C ASP A 140 -7.94 32.11 -16.44
N PHE A 141 -8.72 31.26 -15.74
CA PHE A 141 -8.69 31.14 -14.27
C PHE A 141 -7.30 30.86 -13.71
N LEU A 142 -6.56 29.95 -14.34
CA LEU A 142 -5.23 29.50 -13.87
C LEU A 142 -4.08 30.31 -14.45
N LYS A 143 -4.35 31.26 -15.36
CA LYS A 143 -3.34 32.10 -16.03
C LYS A 143 -2.41 32.85 -15.07
N PRO A 144 -2.86 33.36 -13.89
CA PRO A 144 -1.97 34.02 -12.94
C PRO A 144 -0.92 33.10 -12.29
N LEU A 145 -1.14 31.77 -12.30
CA LEU A 145 -0.39 30.78 -11.52
C LEU A 145 0.90 30.32 -12.21
N VAL A 146 1.76 31.26 -12.59
CA VAL A 146 2.94 30.98 -13.42
C VAL A 146 3.96 30.01 -12.80
N SER A 147 3.94 29.82 -11.48
CA SER A 147 4.81 28.90 -10.74
C SER A 147 4.18 27.54 -10.42
N LEU A 148 2.95 27.27 -10.86
CA LEU A 148 2.21 26.08 -10.48
C LEU A 148 2.97 24.80 -10.90
N GLU A 149 3.11 23.89 -9.95
CA GLU A 149 3.77 22.59 -10.11
C GLU A 149 2.71 21.46 -10.14
N ILE A 150 1.70 21.56 -9.27
CA ILE A 150 0.71 20.52 -8.98
C ILE A 150 -0.71 21.11 -9.06
N LEU A 151 -1.59 20.42 -9.80
CA LEU A 151 -3.01 20.74 -9.90
C LEU A 151 -3.87 19.48 -9.69
N ILE A 152 -4.76 19.54 -8.70
CA ILE A 152 -5.70 18.46 -8.38
C ILE A 152 -7.12 18.92 -8.71
N LEU A 153 -7.76 18.22 -9.65
CA LEU A 153 -9.11 18.51 -10.17
C LEU A 153 -10.04 17.30 -10.08
N ARG A 154 -9.71 16.36 -9.19
CA ARG A 154 -10.47 15.12 -8.95
C ARG A 154 -11.94 15.39 -8.63
N ASP A 155 -12.82 14.47 -9.04
CA ASP A 155 -14.27 14.52 -8.74
C ASP A 155 -14.99 15.80 -9.24
N ASN A 156 -14.55 16.38 -10.37
CA ASN A 156 -15.22 17.51 -11.02
C ASN A 156 -16.00 17.10 -12.27
N ASN A 157 -16.80 18.03 -12.80
CA ASN A 157 -17.66 17.85 -13.97
C ASN A 157 -16.93 18.17 -15.28
N ILE A 158 -15.64 17.85 -15.38
CA ILE A 158 -14.84 18.08 -16.58
C ILE A 158 -15.18 16.98 -17.59
N GLU A 159 -15.61 17.37 -18.79
CA GLU A 159 -15.93 16.47 -19.91
C GLU A 159 -14.84 16.49 -20.99
N LYS A 160 -14.05 17.57 -21.08
CA LYS A 160 -12.93 17.69 -22.02
C LYS A 160 -11.68 18.25 -21.35
N ILE A 161 -10.55 17.62 -21.65
CA ILE A 161 -9.24 18.16 -21.30
C ILE A 161 -8.88 19.10 -22.45
N GLN A 162 -8.95 20.42 -22.26
CA GLN A 162 -8.54 21.41 -23.26
C GLN A 162 -7.75 22.52 -22.57
N PRO A 163 -6.46 22.30 -22.26
CA PRO A 163 -5.66 23.28 -21.54
C PRO A 163 -5.48 24.54 -22.39
N ALA A 164 -5.64 25.70 -21.79
CA ALA A 164 -5.44 26.99 -22.43
C ALA A 164 -3.96 27.19 -22.88
N PRO A 165 -3.68 28.08 -23.86
CA PRO A 165 -2.33 28.25 -24.42
C PRO A 165 -1.24 28.63 -23.41
N PHE A 166 -1.58 29.24 -22.28
CA PHE A 166 -0.59 29.63 -21.27
C PHE A 166 0.13 28.43 -20.63
N PHE A 167 -0.47 27.24 -20.64
CA PHE A 167 0.15 26.02 -20.11
C PHE A 167 1.46 25.69 -20.82
N ILE A 168 1.63 26.08 -22.10
CA ILE A 168 2.90 25.93 -22.83
C ILE A 168 4.07 26.54 -22.04
N ASN A 169 3.85 27.73 -21.46
CA ASN A 169 4.87 28.49 -20.74
C ASN A 169 5.06 28.05 -19.28
N MET A 170 4.16 27.24 -18.72
CA MET A 170 4.24 26.73 -17.35
C MET A 170 5.27 25.60 -17.24
N ARG A 171 6.56 25.93 -17.21
CA ARG A 171 7.66 24.94 -17.27
C ARG A 171 7.78 24.07 -16.01
N ARG A 172 7.26 24.52 -14.88
CA ARG A 172 7.26 23.79 -13.60
C ARG A 172 6.07 22.86 -13.44
N PHE A 173 5.04 22.98 -14.29
CA PHE A 173 3.84 22.16 -14.20
C PHE A 173 4.15 20.71 -14.58
N HIS A 174 4.05 19.80 -13.61
CA HIS A 174 4.46 18.40 -13.79
C HIS A 174 3.53 17.39 -13.12
N MET A 175 2.49 17.80 -12.39
CA MET A 175 1.52 16.89 -11.79
C MET A 175 0.09 17.37 -12.05
N LEU A 176 -0.71 16.48 -12.62
CA LEU A 176 -2.13 16.71 -12.89
C LEU A 176 -2.95 15.49 -12.47
N ASP A 177 -3.94 15.72 -11.61
CA ASP A 177 -4.93 14.72 -11.25
C ASP A 177 -6.31 15.11 -11.76
N LEU A 178 -6.83 14.32 -12.71
CA LEU A 178 -8.17 14.43 -13.29
C LEU A 178 -9.02 13.20 -12.98
N SER A 179 -8.66 12.44 -11.94
CA SER A 179 -9.35 11.21 -11.62
C SER A 179 -10.82 11.45 -11.28
N ARG A 180 -11.68 10.51 -11.69
CA ARG A 180 -13.14 10.60 -11.51
C ARG A 180 -13.79 11.87 -12.07
N THR A 181 -13.25 12.39 -13.17
CA THR A 181 -13.95 13.36 -14.03
C THR A 181 -14.81 12.64 -15.07
N SER A 182 -15.58 13.37 -15.87
CA SER A 182 -16.53 12.83 -16.85
C SER A 182 -15.99 12.80 -18.28
N VAL A 183 -14.66 12.79 -18.45
CA VAL A 183 -14.02 12.78 -19.77
C VAL A 183 -14.18 11.41 -20.42
N LYS A 184 -14.78 11.40 -21.62
CA LYS A 184 -15.14 10.15 -22.31
C LYS A 184 -14.12 9.70 -23.36
N SER A 185 -13.26 10.60 -23.82
CA SER A 185 -12.23 10.36 -24.85
C SER A 185 -11.09 11.37 -24.70
N ILE A 186 -9.90 11.01 -25.16
CA ILE A 186 -8.73 11.90 -25.22
C ILE A 186 -8.01 11.73 -26.57
N CYS A 187 -7.76 12.84 -27.25
CA CYS A 187 -7.04 12.93 -28.51
C CYS A 187 -5.88 13.93 -28.46
N GLU A 188 -5.05 13.95 -29.50
CA GLU A 188 -3.91 14.85 -29.65
C GLU A 188 -4.31 16.32 -29.51
N GLU A 189 -5.46 16.72 -30.06
CA GLU A 189 -5.97 18.09 -29.96
C GLU A 189 -6.41 18.48 -28.54
N ASP A 190 -6.89 17.52 -27.75
CA ASP A 190 -7.33 17.74 -26.37
C ASP A 190 -6.14 18.10 -25.48
N LEU A 191 -4.96 17.50 -25.71
CA LEU A 191 -3.77 17.73 -24.89
C LEU A 191 -2.72 18.64 -25.55
N LEU A 192 -3.09 19.36 -26.63
CA LEU A 192 -2.17 20.16 -27.45
C LEU A 192 -1.25 21.09 -26.63
N ASN A 193 -1.81 21.85 -25.68
CA ASN A 193 -1.03 22.81 -24.88
C ASN A 193 -0.27 22.18 -23.70
N PHE A 194 -0.32 20.85 -23.55
CA PHE A 194 0.57 20.08 -22.69
C PHE A 194 1.76 19.45 -23.44
N GLN A 195 1.82 19.54 -24.77
CA GLN A 195 2.95 19.00 -25.52
C GLN A 195 4.29 19.60 -25.05
N GLY A 196 5.33 18.76 -24.96
CA GLY A 196 6.65 19.13 -24.42
C GLY A 196 6.76 19.06 -22.89
N LYS A 197 5.66 18.81 -22.16
CA LYS A 197 5.68 18.65 -20.70
C LYS A 197 6.26 17.30 -20.29
N ARG A 198 6.87 17.30 -19.10
CA ARG A 198 7.34 16.10 -18.41
C ARG A 198 6.53 15.91 -17.13
N PHE A 199 5.54 15.04 -17.18
CA PHE A 199 4.70 14.77 -16.01
C PHE A 199 5.40 13.78 -15.09
N THR A 200 5.50 14.11 -13.80
CA THR A 200 5.81 13.13 -12.76
C THR A 200 4.60 12.23 -12.49
N LEU A 201 3.40 12.80 -12.57
CA LEU A 201 2.14 12.07 -12.46
C LEU A 201 1.10 12.71 -13.38
N LEU A 202 0.49 11.87 -14.20
CA LEU A 202 -0.72 12.19 -14.94
C LEU A 202 -1.77 11.15 -14.54
N ASN A 203 -2.66 11.54 -13.61
CA ASN A 203 -3.70 10.65 -13.10
C ASN A 203 -4.99 10.85 -13.90
N LEU A 204 -5.32 9.86 -14.71
CA LEU A 204 -6.49 9.77 -15.56
C LEU A 204 -7.40 8.60 -15.14
N SER A 205 -7.30 8.17 -13.89
CA SER A 205 -8.07 7.02 -13.39
C SER A 205 -9.56 7.33 -13.27
N SER A 206 -10.39 6.30 -13.45
CA SER A 206 -11.84 6.37 -13.25
C SER A 206 -12.57 7.44 -14.08
N MET A 207 -12.04 7.86 -15.23
CA MET A 207 -12.70 8.83 -16.13
C MET A 207 -13.79 8.18 -17.00
N ARG A 208 -13.74 6.86 -17.14
CA ARG A 208 -14.62 6.05 -18.01
C ARG A 208 -14.43 6.43 -19.48
N LEU A 209 -13.25 6.17 -20.03
CA LEU A 209 -12.86 6.46 -21.42
C LEU A 209 -13.58 5.60 -22.50
N TYR A 210 -14.86 5.26 -22.33
CA TYR A 210 -15.58 4.26 -23.14
C TYR A 210 -15.86 4.67 -24.60
N ASN A 211 -15.71 5.94 -24.96
CA ASN A 211 -15.94 6.39 -26.34
C ASN A 211 -14.79 6.03 -27.30
N MET A 212 -13.75 5.35 -26.82
CA MET A 212 -12.61 4.89 -27.62
C MET A 212 -12.91 3.62 -28.46
N ASN A 213 -14.02 3.63 -29.20
CA ASN A 213 -14.51 2.47 -29.97
C ASN A 213 -14.14 2.51 -31.47
N GLN A 214 -14.28 1.35 -32.14
CA GLN A 214 -13.92 1.14 -33.55
C GLN A 214 -14.82 1.90 -34.54
N TYR A 215 -16.01 2.34 -34.13
CA TYR A 215 -16.98 3.00 -35.01
C TYR A 215 -16.76 4.50 -35.12
N TRP A 216 -15.84 5.06 -34.32
CA TRP A 216 -15.39 6.41 -34.49
C TRP A 216 -14.47 6.49 -35.72
N SER A 217 -14.89 7.25 -36.73
CA SER A 217 -14.30 7.37 -38.07
C SER A 217 -12.96 8.14 -38.10
N GLY A 218 -12.10 7.92 -37.11
CA GLY A 218 -11.01 8.84 -36.86
C GLY A 218 -10.03 8.52 -35.74
N TRP A 219 -9.75 7.27 -35.37
CA TRP A 219 -8.58 7.07 -34.50
C TRP A 219 -7.28 7.50 -35.22
N ASP A 220 -7.26 7.32 -36.54
CA ASP A 220 -6.32 7.93 -37.48
C ASP A 220 -6.31 9.47 -37.44
N LYS A 221 -7.41 10.11 -37.01
CA LYS A 221 -7.52 11.58 -36.82
C LYS A 221 -7.24 12.03 -35.39
N CYS A 222 -7.41 11.15 -34.41
CA CYS A 222 -7.19 11.42 -32.99
C CYS A 222 -5.72 11.71 -32.69
N GLY A 223 -4.80 11.10 -33.42
CA GLY A 223 -3.36 11.26 -33.19
C GLY A 223 -2.92 10.68 -31.83
N ASN A 224 -1.70 11.03 -31.42
CA ASN A 224 -1.18 10.60 -30.12
C ASN A 224 -1.52 11.66 -29.06
N PRO A 225 -2.42 11.40 -28.09
CA PRO A 225 -2.76 12.35 -27.03
C PRO A 225 -1.57 12.79 -26.18
N PHE A 226 -0.49 12.01 -26.14
CA PHE A 226 0.73 12.29 -25.37
C PHE A 226 1.92 12.65 -26.26
N LYS A 227 1.66 13.16 -27.46
CA LYS A 227 2.71 13.53 -28.42
C LYS A 227 3.72 14.49 -27.80
N ASN A 228 5.00 14.14 -27.92
CA ASN A 228 6.11 14.91 -27.36
C ASN A 228 6.01 15.15 -25.83
N MET A 229 5.32 14.26 -25.12
CA MET A 229 5.27 14.26 -23.65
C MET A 229 6.08 13.08 -23.10
N SER A 230 6.54 13.20 -21.86
CA SER A 230 7.09 12.07 -21.09
C SER A 230 6.40 12.00 -19.74
N ILE A 231 6.05 10.80 -19.29
CA ILE A 231 5.25 10.58 -18.09
C ILE A 231 5.98 9.58 -17.19
N THR A 232 6.22 9.97 -15.94
CA THR A 232 6.83 9.05 -14.96
C THR A 232 5.80 8.06 -14.45
N VAL A 233 4.63 8.54 -14.02
CA VAL A 233 3.48 7.71 -13.63
C VAL A 233 2.26 8.11 -14.45
N LEU A 234 1.78 7.17 -15.28
CA LEU A 234 0.52 7.30 -16.00
C LEU A 234 -0.50 6.35 -15.35
N ASP A 235 -1.51 6.92 -14.70
CA ASP A 235 -2.58 6.14 -14.11
C ASP A 235 -3.83 6.16 -15.00
N LEU A 236 -4.16 4.99 -15.54
CA LEU A 236 -5.32 4.72 -16.38
C LEU A 236 -6.28 3.72 -15.72
N SER A 237 -6.11 3.44 -14.42
CA SER A 237 -6.93 2.46 -13.70
C SER A 237 -8.41 2.81 -13.73
N HIS A 238 -9.28 1.80 -13.57
CA HIS A 238 -10.74 1.97 -13.50
C HIS A 238 -11.38 2.66 -14.72
N ASN A 239 -10.74 2.63 -15.88
CA ASN A 239 -11.32 3.17 -17.13
C ASN A 239 -12.10 2.12 -17.93
N GLY A 240 -12.19 0.88 -17.44
CA GLY A 240 -12.94 -0.18 -18.09
C GLY A 240 -12.33 -0.66 -19.40
N PHE A 241 -11.00 -0.62 -19.53
CA PHE A 241 -10.33 -1.08 -20.73
C PHE A 241 -10.62 -2.56 -20.99
N GLU A 242 -11.25 -2.85 -22.13
CA GLU A 242 -11.30 -4.17 -22.73
C GLU A 242 -10.09 -4.36 -23.68
N VAL A 243 -9.72 -5.60 -24.00
CA VAL A 243 -8.53 -5.91 -24.82
C VAL A 243 -8.48 -5.15 -26.14
N ASN A 244 -9.59 -5.06 -26.88
CA ASN A 244 -9.63 -4.34 -28.16
C ASN A 244 -9.44 -2.83 -27.99
N MET A 245 -9.96 -2.26 -26.90
CA MET A 245 -9.79 -0.85 -26.58
C MET A 245 -8.34 -0.56 -26.14
N ALA A 246 -7.78 -1.41 -25.29
CA ALA A 246 -6.39 -1.33 -24.86
C ALA A 246 -5.44 -1.37 -26.04
N LYS A 247 -5.62 -2.33 -26.96
CA LYS A 247 -4.82 -2.43 -28.18
C LYS A 247 -4.82 -1.13 -28.99
N ARG A 248 -6.00 -0.58 -29.29
CA ARG A 248 -6.12 0.68 -30.04
C ARG A 248 -5.47 1.85 -29.31
N PHE A 249 -5.71 1.96 -28.01
CA PHE A 249 -5.15 3.02 -27.19
C PHE A 249 -3.61 2.98 -27.17
N PHE A 250 -3.03 1.80 -26.94
CA PHE A 250 -1.58 1.64 -26.90
C PHE A 250 -0.93 1.79 -28.27
N ASP A 251 -1.58 1.36 -29.35
CA ASP A 251 -1.14 1.65 -30.72
C ASP A 251 -1.12 3.18 -30.98
N ALA A 252 -2.09 3.93 -30.45
CA ALA A 252 -2.18 5.40 -30.57
C ALA A 252 -1.00 6.12 -29.92
N ILE A 253 -0.61 5.65 -28.74
CA ILE A 253 0.39 6.31 -27.90
C ILE A 253 1.80 5.79 -28.16
N THR A 254 2.01 5.10 -29.29
CA THR A 254 3.32 4.61 -29.71
C THR A 254 4.38 5.71 -29.63
N GLY A 255 5.52 5.39 -29.02
CA GLY A 255 6.65 6.30 -28.83
C GLY A 255 6.56 7.21 -27.60
N THR A 256 5.42 7.25 -26.90
CA THR A 256 5.26 8.01 -25.65
C THR A 256 6.13 7.41 -24.56
N LYS A 257 7.00 8.20 -23.93
CA LYS A 257 7.86 7.71 -22.84
C LYS A 257 7.07 7.60 -21.54
N ILE A 258 6.95 6.39 -21.02
CA ILE A 258 6.21 6.07 -19.79
C ILE A 258 7.09 5.18 -18.93
N HIS A 259 7.37 5.57 -17.69
CA HIS A 259 8.18 4.75 -16.77
C HIS A 259 7.30 3.75 -16.00
N HIS A 260 6.25 4.22 -15.34
CA HIS A 260 5.29 3.42 -14.57
C HIS A 260 3.90 3.59 -15.17
N LEU A 261 3.31 2.48 -15.62
CA LEU A 261 1.97 2.41 -16.17
C LEU A 261 1.05 1.67 -15.20
N ILE A 262 -0.05 2.30 -14.81
CA ILE A 262 -1.09 1.67 -13.98
C ILE A 262 -2.33 1.49 -14.84
N LEU A 263 -2.76 0.25 -15.03
CA LEU A 263 -3.93 -0.16 -15.80
C LEU A 263 -4.80 -1.14 -15.00
N SER A 264 -4.72 -1.08 -13.67
CA SER A 264 -5.50 -1.92 -12.77
C SER A 264 -7.00 -1.65 -12.88
N ASP A 265 -7.81 -2.61 -12.43
CA ASP A 265 -9.28 -2.51 -12.47
C ASP A 265 -9.82 -2.35 -13.91
N SER A 266 -9.20 -3.06 -14.85
CA SER A 266 -9.64 -3.19 -16.24
C SER A 266 -10.57 -4.38 -16.45
N SER A 267 -11.16 -4.50 -17.64
CA SER A 267 -12.07 -5.59 -18.02
C SER A 267 -11.43 -6.47 -19.10
N MET A 268 -10.24 -7.03 -18.81
CA MET A 268 -9.42 -7.77 -19.78
C MET A 268 -9.32 -9.26 -19.47
N GLY A 269 -10.43 -9.95 -19.29
CA GLY A 269 -10.37 -11.40 -19.26
C GLY A 269 -11.69 -12.10 -19.45
N SER A 270 -11.57 -13.36 -19.84
CA SER A 270 -12.66 -14.19 -20.36
C SER A 270 -13.58 -14.81 -19.29
N SER A 271 -13.59 -14.22 -18.08
CA SER A 271 -14.22 -14.67 -16.82
C SER A 271 -15.40 -15.64 -16.94
N PHE A 272 -15.51 -16.57 -15.98
CA PHE A 272 -16.58 -17.58 -15.87
C PHE A 272 -17.98 -16.93 -15.81
N GLY A 273 -18.59 -16.70 -16.98
CA GLY A 273 -19.90 -16.07 -17.14
C GLY A 273 -19.96 -14.99 -18.23
N HIS A 274 -18.80 -14.43 -18.59
CA HIS A 274 -18.68 -13.39 -19.63
C HIS A 274 -18.00 -13.95 -20.89
N ARG A 275 -18.72 -14.81 -21.63
CA ARG A 275 -18.25 -15.46 -22.88
C ARG A 275 -17.82 -14.51 -24.02
N ASN A 276 -17.94 -13.19 -23.84
CA ASN A 276 -17.65 -12.20 -24.86
C ASN A 276 -16.31 -11.47 -24.66
N LEU A 277 -15.69 -11.56 -23.48
CA LEU A 277 -14.42 -10.90 -23.20
C LEU A 277 -13.24 -11.82 -23.53
N LYS A 278 -12.14 -11.22 -23.99
CA LYS A 278 -10.90 -11.92 -24.34
C LYS A 278 -9.84 -11.61 -23.30
N ASP A 279 -8.96 -12.58 -23.04
CA ASP A 279 -7.70 -12.32 -22.37
C ASP A 279 -6.75 -11.55 -23.30
N PRO A 280 -5.84 -10.74 -22.73
CA PRO A 280 -4.86 -10.02 -23.53
C PRO A 280 -3.87 -11.00 -24.16
N ASP A 281 -3.38 -10.60 -25.34
CA ASP A 281 -2.41 -11.36 -26.14
C ASP A 281 -1.14 -10.54 -26.42
N ARG A 282 -0.15 -11.17 -27.05
CA ARG A 282 1.12 -10.53 -27.46
C ARG A 282 0.98 -9.26 -28.33
N PHE A 283 -0.22 -8.99 -28.87
CA PHE A 283 -0.50 -7.82 -29.68
C PHE A 283 -1.22 -6.71 -28.90
N THR A 284 -1.72 -6.99 -27.71
CA THR A 284 -2.55 -6.06 -26.92
C THR A 284 -1.73 -4.86 -26.45
N PHE A 285 -0.47 -5.06 -26.08
CA PHE A 285 0.43 -4.00 -25.57
C PHE A 285 1.55 -3.65 -26.56
N ARG A 286 1.43 -4.02 -27.84
CA ARG A 286 2.53 -3.87 -28.82
C ARG A 286 2.96 -2.42 -29.04
N GLY A 287 2.02 -1.46 -29.03
CA GLY A 287 2.34 -0.04 -29.17
C GLY A 287 3.24 0.53 -28.06
N LEU A 288 3.37 -0.18 -26.93
CA LEU A 288 4.27 0.21 -25.85
C LEU A 288 5.75 -0.17 -26.07
N ASN A 289 6.09 -0.83 -27.19
CA ASN A 289 7.45 -1.33 -27.46
C ASN A 289 8.56 -0.26 -27.35
N GLU A 290 8.25 0.99 -27.69
CA GLU A 290 9.20 2.11 -27.63
C GLU A 290 8.97 3.02 -26.42
N SER A 291 8.09 2.64 -25.50
CA SER A 291 7.69 3.49 -24.37
C SER A 291 8.67 3.45 -23.19
N GLY A 292 9.45 2.38 -23.06
CA GLY A 292 10.43 2.21 -21.97
C GLY A 292 9.80 1.93 -20.61
N VAL A 293 8.65 1.26 -20.58
CA VAL A 293 7.92 0.94 -19.33
C VAL A 293 8.76 0.01 -18.46
N LYS A 294 8.97 0.41 -17.21
CA LYS A 294 9.71 -0.32 -16.18
C LYS A 294 8.80 -1.03 -15.19
N ILE A 295 7.70 -0.38 -14.83
CA ILE A 295 6.73 -0.90 -13.86
C ILE A 295 5.36 -0.92 -14.53
N PHE A 296 4.71 -2.08 -14.53
CA PHE A 296 3.37 -2.23 -15.09
C PHE A 296 2.43 -2.89 -14.07
N ASP A 297 1.42 -2.13 -13.63
CA ASP A 297 0.33 -2.65 -12.79
C ASP A 297 -0.89 -3.01 -13.65
N LEU A 298 -1.21 -4.29 -13.68
CA LEU A 298 -2.36 -4.89 -14.35
C LEU A 298 -3.20 -5.73 -13.35
N SER A 299 -3.15 -5.37 -12.07
CA SER A 299 -3.94 -6.01 -11.01
C SER A 299 -5.44 -5.79 -11.18
N ARG A 300 -6.27 -6.66 -10.58
CA ARG A 300 -7.75 -6.54 -10.59
C ARG A 300 -8.38 -6.41 -11.99
N SER A 301 -7.74 -6.97 -13.02
CA SER A 301 -8.14 -6.81 -14.42
C SER A 301 -8.92 -7.99 -15.00
N LYS A 302 -9.32 -8.94 -14.14
CA LYS A 302 -10.09 -10.15 -14.46
C LYS A 302 -9.43 -11.09 -15.47
N ILE A 303 -8.11 -10.99 -15.66
CA ILE A 303 -7.36 -11.83 -16.60
C ILE A 303 -7.46 -13.29 -16.16
N PHE A 304 -7.84 -14.17 -17.07
CA PHE A 304 -8.00 -15.61 -16.81
C PHE A 304 -6.77 -16.43 -17.25
N SER A 305 -6.14 -16.05 -18.36
CA SER A 305 -5.00 -16.78 -18.91
C SER A 305 -3.88 -15.85 -19.39
N LEU A 306 -2.63 -16.20 -19.07
CA LEU A 306 -1.45 -15.54 -19.63
C LEU A 306 -0.98 -16.30 -20.87
N SER A 307 -1.17 -15.69 -22.05
CA SER A 307 -0.84 -16.30 -23.33
C SER A 307 0.63 -16.17 -23.71
N TYR A 308 1.07 -16.97 -24.70
CA TYR A 308 2.43 -16.93 -25.25
C TYR A 308 2.94 -15.50 -25.52
N SER A 309 4.09 -15.15 -24.93
CA SER A 309 4.80 -13.87 -25.08
C SER A 309 3.89 -12.63 -24.92
N LEU A 310 2.92 -12.68 -24.00
CA LEU A 310 1.97 -11.60 -23.73
C LEU A 310 2.66 -10.24 -23.55
N PHE A 311 3.75 -10.21 -22.79
CA PHE A 311 4.50 -9.00 -22.48
C PHE A 311 5.78 -8.85 -23.33
N GLY A 312 5.92 -9.59 -24.45
CA GLY A 312 7.14 -9.62 -25.24
C GLY A 312 7.56 -8.26 -25.84
N ALA A 313 6.62 -7.35 -26.04
CA ALA A 313 6.90 -5.97 -26.47
C ALA A 313 7.49 -5.09 -25.35
N LEU A 314 7.36 -5.49 -24.09
CA LEU A 314 7.74 -4.70 -22.91
C LEU A 314 9.08 -5.19 -22.34
N SER A 315 10.10 -5.29 -23.20
CA SER A 315 11.41 -5.90 -22.87
C SER A 315 12.21 -5.16 -21.77
N ASP A 316 11.86 -3.91 -21.50
CA ASP A 316 12.47 -3.09 -20.44
C ASP A 316 11.85 -3.31 -19.05
N LEU A 317 10.77 -4.09 -18.93
CA LEU A 317 10.07 -4.31 -17.67
C LEU A 317 10.98 -4.89 -16.58
N GLU A 318 10.89 -4.27 -15.42
CA GLU A 318 11.55 -4.67 -14.17
C GLU A 318 10.53 -5.16 -13.15
N GLU A 319 9.31 -4.62 -13.15
CA GLU A 319 8.26 -5.02 -12.22
C GLU A 319 6.91 -5.17 -12.93
N ILE A 320 6.22 -6.28 -12.67
CA ILE A 320 4.86 -6.49 -13.12
C ILE A 320 3.97 -6.97 -11.98
N ASN A 321 2.84 -6.27 -11.80
CA ASN A 321 1.81 -6.62 -10.83
C ASN A 321 0.58 -7.21 -11.56
N LEU A 322 0.31 -8.48 -11.33
CA LEU A 322 -0.83 -9.23 -11.84
C LEU A 322 -1.72 -9.74 -10.70
N ALA A 323 -1.58 -9.17 -9.50
CA ALA A 323 -2.33 -9.59 -8.33
C ALA A 323 -3.84 -9.43 -8.49
N GLN A 324 -4.62 -10.23 -7.77
CA GLN A 324 -6.08 -10.11 -7.71
C GLN A 324 -6.76 -10.21 -9.09
N ASN A 325 -6.18 -11.00 -10.01
CA ASN A 325 -6.85 -11.37 -11.26
C ASN A 325 -7.55 -12.74 -11.08
N GLU A 326 -8.05 -13.32 -12.17
CA GLU A 326 -8.70 -14.64 -12.19
C GLU A 326 -7.78 -15.67 -12.85
N ILE A 327 -6.45 -15.47 -12.78
CA ILE A 327 -5.49 -16.26 -13.56
C ILE A 327 -5.51 -17.69 -13.08
N ASN A 328 -5.96 -18.61 -13.94
CA ASN A 328 -5.96 -20.04 -13.69
C ASN A 328 -4.99 -20.80 -14.62
N LYS A 329 -4.52 -20.16 -15.69
CA LYS A 329 -3.63 -20.76 -16.68
C LYS A 329 -2.47 -19.81 -17.05
N ILE A 330 -1.25 -20.35 -17.05
CA ILE A 330 -0.07 -19.71 -17.62
C ILE A 330 0.41 -20.59 -18.77
N GLU A 331 0.38 -20.08 -20.00
CA GLU A 331 0.84 -20.84 -21.15
C GLU A 331 2.37 -20.94 -21.19
N ASN A 332 2.88 -21.94 -21.92
CA ASN A 332 4.30 -22.04 -22.20
C ASN A 332 4.81 -20.74 -22.82
N ASP A 333 5.96 -20.28 -22.33
CA ASP A 333 6.60 -19.06 -22.82
C ASP A 333 5.74 -17.79 -22.70
N ALA A 334 4.75 -17.76 -21.79
CA ALA A 334 3.96 -16.55 -21.50
C ALA A 334 4.84 -15.35 -21.11
N PHE A 335 5.97 -15.63 -20.46
CA PHE A 335 6.94 -14.66 -19.99
C PHE A 335 8.15 -14.47 -20.92
N LEU A 336 8.08 -14.97 -22.16
CA LEU A 336 9.14 -14.84 -23.14
C LEU A 336 9.43 -13.37 -23.47
N GLY A 337 10.71 -12.99 -23.37
CA GLY A 337 11.19 -11.63 -23.62
C GLY A 337 11.39 -10.77 -22.36
N MET A 338 10.91 -11.21 -21.20
CA MET A 338 11.02 -10.46 -19.94
C MET A 338 12.33 -10.74 -19.17
N THR A 339 13.47 -10.57 -19.83
CA THR A 339 14.80 -10.91 -19.28
C THR A 339 15.32 -9.91 -18.25
N ASN A 340 14.66 -8.75 -18.12
CA ASN A 340 14.99 -7.71 -17.13
C ASN A 340 14.13 -7.75 -15.87
N LEU A 341 13.14 -8.66 -15.80
CA LEU A 341 12.17 -8.67 -14.71
C LEU A 341 12.85 -9.00 -13.36
N LEU A 342 12.61 -8.14 -12.38
CA LEU A 342 13.08 -8.22 -11.00
C LEU A 342 11.96 -8.64 -10.05
N LYS A 343 10.72 -8.20 -10.28
CA LYS A 343 9.56 -8.51 -9.43
C LYS A 343 8.35 -8.97 -10.24
N LEU A 344 7.76 -10.08 -9.81
CA LEU A 344 6.55 -10.65 -10.38
C LEU A 344 5.56 -10.93 -9.25
N ASN A 345 4.42 -10.23 -9.26
CA ASN A 345 3.33 -10.48 -8.32
C ASN A 345 2.16 -11.16 -9.03
N LEU A 346 1.89 -12.41 -8.67
CA LEU A 346 0.77 -13.25 -9.11
C LEU A 346 -0.13 -13.63 -7.92
N SER A 347 -0.04 -12.92 -6.80
CA SER A 347 -0.83 -13.23 -5.60
C SER A 347 -2.34 -13.07 -5.83
N ASN A 348 -3.15 -13.74 -5.02
CA ASN A 348 -4.61 -13.63 -5.08
C ASN A 348 -5.17 -13.94 -6.48
N ASN A 349 -4.68 -15.03 -7.09
CA ASN A 349 -5.17 -15.55 -8.36
C ASN A 349 -5.79 -16.95 -8.15
N LEU A 350 -6.09 -17.65 -9.24
CA LEU A 350 -6.76 -18.95 -9.20
C LEU A 350 -5.84 -20.09 -9.65
N LEU A 351 -4.52 -19.93 -9.59
CA LEU A 351 -3.56 -20.93 -10.06
C LEU A 351 -3.70 -22.22 -9.25
N GLY A 352 -3.94 -23.34 -9.93
CA GLY A 352 -4.05 -24.67 -9.29
C GLY A 352 -2.73 -25.46 -9.29
N ALA A 353 -1.87 -25.20 -10.26
CA ALA A 353 -0.57 -25.84 -10.40
C ALA A 353 0.43 -24.87 -11.04
N ILE A 354 1.71 -25.13 -10.81
CA ILE A 354 2.81 -24.50 -11.54
C ILE A 354 3.47 -25.58 -12.39
N ASP A 355 3.48 -25.39 -13.71
CA ASP A 355 4.08 -26.36 -14.63
C ASP A 355 5.61 -26.27 -14.64
N SER A 356 6.27 -27.28 -15.20
CA SER A 356 7.72 -27.26 -15.39
C SER A 356 8.11 -26.08 -16.30
N LYS A 357 9.24 -25.41 -16.00
CA LYS A 357 9.81 -24.32 -16.83
C LYS A 357 8.95 -23.05 -16.97
N THR A 358 7.85 -22.89 -16.26
CA THR A 358 7.00 -21.69 -16.31
C THR A 358 7.81 -20.39 -16.16
N PHE A 359 8.83 -20.39 -15.29
CA PHE A 359 9.67 -19.22 -15.02
C PHE A 359 11.10 -19.31 -15.58
N MET A 360 11.36 -20.24 -16.51
CA MET A 360 12.73 -20.61 -16.93
C MET A 360 13.58 -19.43 -17.45
N ASN A 361 12.95 -18.43 -18.07
CA ASN A 361 13.64 -17.30 -18.68
C ASN A 361 13.82 -16.09 -17.74
N LEU A 362 13.32 -16.14 -16.51
CA LEU A 362 13.30 -15.02 -15.57
C LEU A 362 14.57 -14.97 -14.69
N HIS A 363 15.75 -14.96 -15.33
CA HIS A 363 17.03 -15.12 -14.63
C HIS A 363 17.38 -14.01 -13.64
N LYS A 364 16.86 -12.79 -13.84
CA LYS A 364 17.09 -11.64 -12.93
C LYS A 364 16.04 -11.52 -11.82
N LEU A 365 15.01 -12.37 -11.82
CA LEU A 365 13.90 -12.24 -10.88
C LEU A 365 14.41 -12.38 -9.45
N GLN A 366 14.07 -11.42 -8.60
CA GLN A 366 14.45 -11.34 -7.19
C GLN A 366 13.26 -11.62 -6.27
N VAL A 367 12.06 -11.22 -6.68
CA VAL A 367 10.83 -11.37 -5.90
C VAL A 367 9.76 -12.05 -6.74
N LEU A 368 9.26 -13.18 -6.25
CA LEU A 368 8.13 -13.89 -6.81
C LEU A 368 7.06 -14.07 -5.74
N ASP A 369 5.90 -13.47 -5.95
CA ASP A 369 4.73 -13.64 -5.09
C ASP A 369 3.65 -14.47 -5.79
N LEU A 370 3.38 -15.64 -5.23
CA LEU A 370 2.36 -16.61 -5.63
C LEU A 370 1.37 -16.88 -4.48
N SER A 371 1.34 -16.01 -3.47
CA SER A 371 0.50 -16.19 -2.28
C SER A 371 -0.99 -16.13 -2.60
N TYR A 372 -1.81 -16.79 -1.78
CA TYR A 372 -3.27 -16.81 -1.89
C TYR A 372 -3.73 -17.24 -3.30
N ASN A 373 -3.18 -18.36 -3.77
CA ASN A 373 -3.66 -19.09 -4.95
C ASN A 373 -4.23 -20.44 -4.49
N ASN A 374 -4.57 -21.32 -5.44
CA ASN A 374 -5.06 -22.68 -5.16
C ASN A 374 -4.00 -23.75 -5.45
N ILE A 375 -2.70 -23.41 -5.34
CA ILE A 375 -1.60 -24.26 -5.82
C ILE A 375 -1.50 -25.49 -4.91
N TRP A 376 -1.75 -26.67 -5.48
CA TRP A 376 -1.61 -27.95 -4.78
C TRP A 376 -0.54 -28.85 -5.41
N VAL A 377 -0.11 -28.57 -6.64
CA VAL A 377 1.00 -29.24 -7.33
C VAL A 377 2.01 -28.23 -7.87
N ILE A 378 3.29 -28.53 -7.64
CA ILE A 378 4.42 -27.89 -8.30
C ILE A 378 5.06 -28.96 -9.18
N GLY A 379 5.17 -28.68 -10.47
CA GLY A 379 5.80 -29.56 -11.45
C GLY A 379 7.30 -29.70 -11.22
N ASP A 380 7.87 -30.75 -11.81
CA ASP A 380 9.29 -31.03 -11.67
C ASP A 380 10.13 -29.84 -12.13
N GLN A 381 10.97 -29.32 -11.24
CA GLN A 381 11.87 -28.21 -11.53
C GLN A 381 11.14 -26.92 -12.00
N SER A 382 9.89 -26.68 -11.57
CA SER A 382 9.08 -25.51 -11.97
C SER A 382 9.75 -24.14 -11.76
N PHE A 383 10.62 -24.02 -10.77
CA PHE A 383 11.36 -22.79 -10.47
C PHE A 383 12.78 -22.77 -11.07
N GLN A 384 13.11 -23.72 -11.93
CA GLN A 384 14.38 -23.73 -12.64
C GLN A 384 14.55 -22.43 -13.42
N GLY A 385 15.77 -21.87 -13.38
CA GLY A 385 16.09 -20.60 -14.05
C GLY A 385 16.02 -19.37 -13.15
N LEU A 386 15.38 -19.45 -11.99
CA LEU A 386 15.27 -18.38 -10.99
C LEU A 386 16.54 -18.21 -10.14
N LEU A 387 17.68 -18.00 -10.81
CA LEU A 387 19.02 -18.02 -10.18
C LEU A 387 19.28 -16.88 -9.20
N ASN A 388 18.58 -15.74 -9.34
CA ASN A 388 18.74 -14.56 -8.49
C ASN A 388 17.56 -14.33 -7.55
N LEU A 389 16.69 -15.33 -7.38
CA LEU A 389 15.52 -15.18 -6.52
C LEU A 389 15.93 -15.07 -5.06
N ILE A 390 15.50 -14.00 -4.40
CA ILE A 390 15.78 -13.69 -2.99
C ILE A 390 14.55 -14.00 -2.15
N ASN A 391 13.35 -13.67 -2.64
CA ASN A 391 12.08 -13.81 -1.93
C ASN A 391 11.08 -14.62 -2.75
N LEU A 392 10.62 -15.74 -2.18
CA LEU A 392 9.55 -16.57 -2.69
C LEU A 392 8.39 -16.62 -1.69
N ASN A 393 7.23 -16.09 -2.10
CA ASN A 393 6.02 -16.14 -1.30
C ASN A 393 5.01 -17.13 -1.91
N LEU A 394 4.68 -18.17 -1.15
CA LEU A 394 3.72 -19.22 -1.46
C LEU A 394 2.66 -19.36 -0.33
N LYS A 395 2.54 -18.36 0.55
CA LYS A 395 1.59 -18.34 1.67
C LYS A 395 0.15 -18.53 1.17
N GLY A 396 -0.69 -19.23 1.93
CA GLY A 396 -2.11 -19.36 1.61
C GLY A 396 -2.39 -20.19 0.35
N ASN A 397 -1.71 -21.32 0.19
CA ASN A 397 -1.91 -22.27 -0.92
C ASN A 397 -2.35 -23.63 -0.37
N HIS A 398 -2.26 -24.69 -1.18
CA HIS A 398 -2.68 -26.05 -0.82
C HIS A 398 -1.53 -27.07 -0.93
N LEU A 399 -0.28 -26.62 -0.77
CA LEU A 399 0.90 -27.46 -0.89
C LEU A 399 0.97 -28.50 0.23
N GLU A 400 1.19 -29.78 -0.13
CA GLU A 400 1.39 -30.87 0.83
C GLU A 400 2.87 -31.30 0.98
N SER A 401 3.71 -31.00 -0.01
CA SER A 401 5.11 -31.45 -0.10
C SER A 401 5.99 -30.45 -0.84
N LEU A 402 7.30 -30.51 -0.57
CA LEU A 402 8.33 -29.60 -1.10
C LEU A 402 9.31 -30.29 -2.08
N ASN A 403 9.05 -31.53 -2.48
CA ASN A 403 10.02 -32.37 -3.19
C ASN A 403 10.34 -31.94 -4.64
N GLN A 404 9.43 -31.20 -5.28
CA GLN A 404 9.49 -30.89 -6.71
C GLN A 404 10.11 -29.54 -7.03
N PHE A 405 10.50 -28.79 -6.00
CA PHE A 405 11.16 -27.51 -6.17
C PHE A 405 12.53 -27.69 -6.84
N ALA A 406 12.87 -26.76 -7.73
CA ALA A 406 14.24 -26.62 -8.21
C ALA A 406 15.12 -26.00 -7.11
N THR A 407 16.43 -26.16 -7.23
CA THR A 407 17.38 -25.42 -6.38
C THR A 407 17.38 -23.94 -6.73
N LEU A 408 17.25 -23.11 -5.70
CA LEU A 408 17.25 -21.65 -5.69
C LEU A 408 18.47 -21.18 -4.88
N PRO A 409 19.63 -20.98 -5.51
CA PRO A 409 20.91 -20.83 -4.80
C PRO A 409 21.00 -19.56 -3.94
N ASN A 410 20.28 -18.51 -4.31
CA ASN A 410 20.31 -17.19 -3.66
C ASN A 410 19.06 -16.88 -2.85
N VAL A 411 18.16 -17.85 -2.65
CA VAL A 411 16.93 -17.60 -1.89
C VAL A 411 17.26 -17.38 -0.42
N GLU A 412 16.73 -16.28 0.13
CA GLU A 412 16.92 -15.87 1.51
C GLU A 412 15.60 -15.97 2.30
N LYS A 413 14.46 -15.70 1.65
CA LYS A 413 13.15 -15.65 2.30
C LYS A 413 12.16 -16.55 1.58
N ILE A 414 11.59 -17.49 2.34
CA ILE A 414 10.54 -18.37 1.86
C ILE A 414 9.35 -18.29 2.80
N PHE A 415 8.18 -17.95 2.24
CA PHE A 415 6.91 -17.93 2.94
C PHE A 415 6.03 -19.08 2.47
N LEU A 416 5.80 -20.05 3.35
CA LEU A 416 5.00 -21.24 3.12
C LEU A 416 3.84 -21.35 4.14
N GLY A 417 3.56 -20.28 4.88
CA GLY A 417 2.46 -20.24 5.83
C GLY A 417 1.11 -20.60 5.19
N GLU A 418 0.15 -21.06 5.99
CA GLU A 418 -1.21 -21.38 5.54
C GLU A 418 -1.25 -22.36 4.35
N ASN A 419 -0.47 -23.43 4.44
CA ASN A 419 -0.46 -24.55 3.49
C ASN A 419 -0.88 -25.85 4.19
N ARG A 420 -0.62 -27.00 3.55
CA ARG A 420 -0.94 -28.33 4.07
C ARG A 420 0.32 -29.20 4.22
N ILE A 421 1.48 -28.58 4.42
CA ILE A 421 2.78 -29.26 4.44
C ILE A 421 2.86 -30.16 5.66
N LYS A 422 3.16 -31.44 5.42
CA LYS A 422 3.23 -32.48 6.47
C LYS A 422 4.66 -32.83 6.90
N SER A 423 5.65 -32.47 6.08
CA SER A 423 7.06 -32.79 6.30
C SER A 423 7.96 -31.78 5.61
N LEU A 424 9.14 -31.52 6.18
CA LEU A 424 10.19 -30.68 5.60
C LEU A 424 11.08 -31.42 4.60
N TYR A 425 10.76 -32.67 4.26
CA TYR A 425 11.48 -33.39 3.22
C TYR A 425 11.46 -32.58 1.90
N GLY A 426 12.62 -32.44 1.28
CA GLY A 426 12.84 -31.61 0.09
C GLY A 426 13.25 -30.16 0.37
N LEU A 427 12.91 -29.57 1.52
CA LEU A 427 13.26 -28.17 1.85
C LEU A 427 14.79 -27.88 1.73
N PRO A 428 15.71 -28.75 2.22
CA PRO A 428 17.15 -28.50 2.08
C PRO A 428 17.65 -28.46 0.62
N ASN A 429 16.90 -29.04 -0.32
CA ASN A 429 17.23 -29.02 -1.75
C ASN A 429 16.86 -27.69 -2.41
N ILE A 430 15.99 -26.88 -1.77
CA ILE A 430 15.55 -25.59 -2.28
C ILE A 430 16.69 -24.58 -2.15
N GLY A 431 17.25 -24.36 -0.96
CA GLY A 431 18.35 -23.43 -0.79
C GLY A 431 18.88 -23.36 0.64
N LYS A 432 20.19 -23.15 0.80
CA LYS A 432 20.86 -23.17 2.11
C LYS A 432 21.11 -21.78 2.71
N ASN A 433 20.77 -20.72 1.98
CA ASN A 433 21.03 -19.33 2.38
C ASN A 433 19.85 -18.66 3.08
N LEU A 434 18.88 -19.43 3.57
CA LEU A 434 17.67 -18.91 4.21
C LEU A 434 18.01 -18.09 5.46
N THR A 435 17.43 -16.90 5.53
CA THR A 435 17.39 -16.00 6.69
C THR A 435 16.01 -16.00 7.32
N THR A 436 14.95 -16.07 6.51
CA THR A 436 13.56 -16.11 6.97
C THR A 436 12.81 -17.32 6.41
N LEU A 437 12.16 -18.07 7.29
CA LEU A 437 11.29 -19.19 6.93
C LEU A 437 9.95 -19.08 7.68
N ASP A 438 8.87 -18.89 6.93
CA ASP A 438 7.50 -18.95 7.45
C ASP A 438 6.87 -20.29 7.07
N LEU A 439 6.50 -21.07 8.09
CA LEU A 439 5.80 -22.35 8.00
C LEU A 439 4.52 -22.34 8.86
N GLU A 440 3.98 -21.16 9.18
CA GLU A 440 2.79 -21.03 10.04
C GLU A 440 1.59 -21.79 9.46
N TYR A 441 0.68 -22.23 10.32
CA TYR A 441 -0.60 -22.83 9.95
C TYR A 441 -0.48 -23.95 8.90
N ASN A 442 0.51 -24.82 9.06
CA ASN A 442 0.73 -26.02 8.25
C ASN A 442 0.23 -27.29 8.97
N LYS A 443 0.69 -28.46 8.55
CA LYS A 443 0.34 -29.77 9.10
C LYS A 443 1.58 -30.53 9.58
N LEU A 444 2.62 -29.82 10.01
CA LEU A 444 3.81 -30.43 10.61
C LEU A 444 3.41 -31.06 11.96
N THR A 445 3.98 -32.23 12.25
CA THR A 445 3.63 -33.02 13.44
C THR A 445 4.83 -33.39 14.32
N ALA A 446 6.05 -33.22 13.82
CA ALA A 446 7.27 -33.56 14.54
C ALA A 446 8.01 -32.29 14.98
N LEU A 447 8.10 -32.05 16.29
CA LEU A 447 8.89 -30.93 16.84
C LEU A 447 10.39 -31.08 16.51
N SER A 448 10.85 -32.33 16.29
CA SER A 448 12.22 -32.63 15.87
C SER A 448 12.59 -32.04 14.51
N ASP A 449 11.63 -31.53 13.73
CA ASP A 449 11.90 -30.81 12.48
C ASP A 449 12.71 -29.51 12.72
N LEU A 450 12.64 -28.93 13.92
CA LEU A 450 13.49 -27.80 14.32
C LEU A 450 14.99 -28.12 14.22
N TYR A 451 15.40 -29.32 14.63
CA TYR A 451 16.81 -29.72 14.54
C TYR A 451 17.28 -29.78 13.07
N ILE A 452 16.42 -30.22 12.16
CA ILE A 452 16.70 -30.25 10.72
C ILE A 452 16.89 -28.82 10.20
N ILE A 453 15.98 -27.91 10.57
CA ILE A 453 16.06 -26.50 10.16
C ILE A 453 17.38 -25.87 10.63
N PHE A 454 17.72 -26.03 11.91
CA PHE A 454 18.93 -25.43 12.47
C PHE A 454 20.22 -26.01 11.88
N GLN A 455 20.19 -27.28 11.49
CA GLN A 455 21.34 -27.93 10.85
C GLN A 455 21.50 -27.51 9.37
N GLU A 456 20.40 -27.44 8.62
CA GLU A 456 20.45 -27.19 7.18
C GLU A 456 20.51 -25.70 6.82
N PHE A 457 20.05 -24.81 7.71
CA PHE A 457 19.97 -23.36 7.48
C PHE A 457 20.71 -22.55 8.55
N PRO A 458 22.06 -22.54 8.55
CA PRO A 458 22.85 -21.87 9.59
C PRO A 458 22.77 -20.33 9.58
N LYS A 459 22.11 -19.75 8.56
CA LYS A 459 21.89 -18.29 8.44
C LYS A 459 20.50 -17.85 8.93
N ILE A 460 19.65 -18.79 9.35
CA ILE A 460 18.27 -18.48 9.73
C ILE A 460 18.26 -17.53 10.94
N ASP A 461 17.59 -16.39 10.80
CA ASP A 461 17.39 -15.41 11.87
C ASP A 461 15.93 -15.34 12.32
N THR A 462 14.99 -15.72 11.46
CA THR A 462 13.56 -15.60 11.70
C THR A 462 12.84 -16.88 11.29
N LEU A 463 12.17 -17.53 12.24
CA LEU A 463 11.43 -18.76 12.02
C LEU A 463 10.02 -18.68 12.61
N TYR A 464 9.02 -18.87 11.74
CA TYR A 464 7.62 -18.96 12.15
C TYR A 464 7.08 -20.37 11.95
N LEU A 465 6.56 -20.96 13.02
CA LEU A 465 6.00 -22.32 13.06
C LEU A 465 4.63 -22.36 13.75
N GLU A 466 4.05 -21.19 14.04
CA GLU A 466 2.76 -21.06 14.72
C GLU A 466 1.68 -21.92 14.05
N GLY A 467 0.77 -22.52 14.82
CA GLY A 467 -0.37 -23.25 14.26
C GLY A 467 -0.04 -24.62 13.67
N ASN A 468 1.15 -25.18 13.91
CA ASN A 468 1.48 -26.57 13.59
C ASN A 468 1.23 -27.50 14.78
N LEU A 469 0.48 -28.58 14.59
CA LEU A 469 0.08 -29.48 15.68
C LEU A 469 1.17 -30.52 15.99
N PHE A 470 2.22 -30.12 16.70
CA PHE A 470 3.30 -31.04 17.06
C PHE A 470 2.82 -32.09 18.08
N GLY A 471 2.99 -33.37 17.74
CA GLY A 471 2.61 -34.50 18.59
C GLY A 471 3.74 -35.51 18.80
N SER A 472 4.84 -35.41 18.06
CA SER A 472 6.00 -36.28 18.20
C SER A 472 7.31 -35.50 18.33
N CYS A 473 8.28 -36.16 18.95
CA CYS A 473 9.67 -35.76 19.01
C CYS A 473 10.49 -37.05 18.92
N HIS A 474 11.34 -37.15 17.89
CA HIS A 474 12.14 -38.35 17.64
C HIS A 474 13.57 -38.16 18.13
N ASP A 475 14.09 -39.13 18.90
CA ASP A 475 15.43 -39.05 19.51
C ASP A 475 16.54 -39.36 18.48
N LYS A 476 17.28 -38.32 18.04
CA LYS A 476 18.68 -38.43 17.59
C LYS A 476 19.49 -37.16 17.99
N ARG A 477 20.73 -37.42 18.43
CA ARG A 477 21.72 -36.61 19.19
C ARG A 477 22.34 -35.39 18.45
N PRO A 478 23.06 -34.47 19.15
CA PRO A 478 23.15 -33.06 18.77
C PRO A 478 24.32 -32.72 17.85
N THR A 479 24.14 -31.62 17.09
CA THR A 479 24.91 -30.38 17.23
C THR A 479 24.05 -29.26 16.67
N VAL A 480 23.42 -28.46 17.53
CA VAL A 480 22.64 -27.28 17.12
C VAL A 480 23.64 -26.23 16.64
N VAL A 481 23.43 -25.67 15.44
CA VAL A 481 24.25 -24.55 14.95
C VAL A 481 23.39 -23.55 14.20
N SER A 482 22.34 -23.04 14.88
CA SER A 482 21.80 -21.74 14.52
C SER A 482 22.12 -20.74 15.61
N ASP A 483 23.34 -20.20 15.55
CA ASP A 483 23.74 -19.10 16.41
C ASP A 483 23.07 -17.79 16.00
N LYS A 484 22.38 -17.73 14.86
CA LYS A 484 21.84 -16.47 14.31
C LYS A 484 20.35 -16.27 14.54
N LEU A 485 19.64 -17.26 15.09
CA LEU A 485 18.20 -17.16 15.28
C LEU A 485 17.87 -16.05 16.28
N LEU A 486 17.12 -15.05 15.84
CA LEU A 486 16.68 -13.91 16.64
C LEU A 486 15.21 -14.03 17.04
N LEU A 487 14.36 -14.56 16.16
CA LEU A 487 12.93 -14.73 16.38
C LEU A 487 12.48 -16.17 16.12
N LEU A 488 11.79 -16.74 17.10
CA LEU A 488 11.12 -18.04 17.00
C LEU A 488 9.67 -17.92 17.47
N ASN A 489 8.73 -18.15 16.54
CA ASN A 489 7.31 -18.23 16.87
C ASN A 489 6.83 -19.69 16.84
N LEU A 490 6.41 -20.19 18.01
CA LEU A 490 5.86 -21.52 18.22
C LEU A 490 4.46 -21.45 18.85
N GLY A 491 3.71 -20.38 18.61
CA GLY A 491 2.33 -20.24 19.10
C GLY A 491 1.41 -21.36 18.60
N ILE A 492 0.36 -21.70 19.35
CA ILE A 492 -0.71 -22.63 18.89
C ILE A 492 -0.13 -23.95 18.34
N SER A 493 0.90 -24.50 19.02
CA SER A 493 1.70 -25.61 18.48
C SER A 493 1.62 -26.91 19.28
N SER A 494 0.74 -26.96 20.29
CA SER A 494 0.50 -28.13 21.15
C SER A 494 1.76 -28.66 21.86
N ILE A 495 2.72 -27.80 22.18
CA ILE A 495 4.02 -28.19 22.75
C ILE A 495 3.89 -28.98 24.07
N GLU A 496 2.85 -28.71 24.87
CA GLU A 496 2.57 -29.44 26.13
C GLU A 496 2.51 -30.96 25.93
N MET A 497 1.99 -31.44 24.79
CA MET A 497 1.89 -32.89 24.51
C MET A 497 3.26 -33.57 24.47
N ILE A 498 4.29 -32.84 24.10
CA ILE A 498 5.66 -33.34 23.95
C ILE A 498 6.44 -33.15 25.25
N TRP A 499 6.34 -31.96 25.86
CA TRP A 499 7.06 -31.65 27.10
C TRP A 499 6.58 -32.45 28.30
N SER A 500 5.28 -32.76 28.39
CA SER A 500 4.74 -33.64 29.45
C SER A 500 5.27 -35.07 29.38
N GLN A 501 5.78 -35.50 28.22
CA GLN A 501 6.48 -36.78 28.03
C GLN A 501 7.98 -36.71 28.30
N GLY A 502 8.52 -35.52 28.64
CA GLY A 502 9.95 -35.30 28.86
C GLY A 502 10.80 -35.31 27.59
N LYS A 503 10.21 -35.03 26.42
CA LYS A 503 10.90 -35.07 25.12
C LYS A 503 11.18 -33.66 24.57
N CYS A 504 12.19 -33.53 23.71
CA CYS A 504 12.59 -32.26 23.07
C CYS A 504 12.76 -31.09 24.06
N LEU A 505 13.21 -31.38 25.29
CA LEU A 505 13.43 -30.35 26.32
C LEU A 505 14.70 -29.52 26.07
N ASP A 506 15.54 -29.97 25.14
CA ASP A 506 16.82 -29.38 24.77
C ASP A 506 16.74 -28.48 23.53
N VAL A 507 15.56 -28.33 22.91
CA VAL A 507 15.39 -27.63 21.63
C VAL A 507 15.83 -26.16 21.65
N PHE A 508 15.92 -25.56 22.84
CA PHE A 508 16.34 -24.17 23.05
C PHE A 508 17.76 -24.02 23.63
N ASN A 509 18.46 -25.11 23.93
CA ASN A 509 19.70 -25.06 24.72
C ASN A 509 20.81 -24.22 24.10
N ASP A 510 20.91 -24.21 22.78
CA ASP A 510 22.00 -23.57 22.04
C ASP A 510 21.53 -22.28 21.30
N LEU A 511 20.30 -21.82 21.54
CA LEU A 511 19.74 -20.62 20.89
C LEU A 511 20.15 -19.32 21.64
N HIS A 512 21.47 -19.12 21.81
CA HIS A 512 22.02 -18.06 22.66
C HIS A 512 21.73 -16.64 22.17
N GLN A 513 21.52 -16.44 20.86
CA GLN A 513 21.20 -15.12 20.29
C GLN A 513 19.69 -14.84 20.17
N LEU A 514 18.83 -15.80 20.56
CA LEU A 514 17.38 -15.63 20.44
C LEU A 514 16.92 -14.46 21.30
N GLN A 515 16.23 -13.50 20.67
CA GLN A 515 15.73 -12.29 21.33
C GLN A 515 14.23 -12.36 21.57
N GLN A 516 13.49 -13.03 20.68
CA GLN A 516 12.04 -13.12 20.73
C GLN A 516 11.59 -14.57 20.63
N LEU A 517 10.86 -15.02 21.66
CA LEU A 517 10.23 -16.35 21.70
C LEU A 517 8.73 -16.19 21.98
N SER A 518 7.91 -16.78 21.12
CA SER A 518 6.46 -16.92 21.37
C SER A 518 6.09 -18.38 21.59
N LEU A 519 5.45 -18.65 22.73
CA LEU A 519 4.87 -19.93 23.13
C LEU A 519 3.38 -19.76 23.51
N THR A 520 2.73 -18.72 22.99
CA THR A 520 1.31 -18.45 23.25
C THR A 520 0.43 -19.64 22.86
N SER A 521 -0.67 -19.85 23.59
CA SER A 521 -1.71 -20.83 23.21
C SER A 521 -1.19 -22.27 23.01
N ASN A 522 -0.24 -22.73 23.82
CA ASN A 522 0.34 -24.07 23.73
C ASN A 522 -0.22 -25.08 24.74
N TYR A 523 -1.28 -24.71 25.47
CA TYR A 523 -1.89 -25.50 26.54
C TYR A 523 -0.92 -25.86 27.67
N LEU A 524 0.16 -25.09 27.84
CA LEU A 524 1.21 -25.39 28.83
C LEU A 524 0.63 -25.36 30.25
N GLN A 525 0.80 -26.43 31.01
CA GLN A 525 0.35 -26.50 32.41
C GLN A 525 1.47 -26.19 33.40
N SER A 526 2.71 -26.47 33.00
CA SER A 526 3.93 -26.17 33.74
C SER A 526 5.09 -25.99 32.76
N LEU A 527 6.15 -25.31 33.20
CA LEU A 527 7.38 -25.18 32.42
C LEU A 527 8.40 -26.23 32.91
N PRO A 528 9.02 -27.02 32.00
CA PRO A 528 10.12 -27.90 32.38
C PRO A 528 11.28 -27.11 33.01
N LYS A 529 11.92 -27.71 34.01
CA LYS A 529 13.06 -27.08 34.70
C LYS A 529 14.18 -26.78 33.70
N ASP A 530 14.75 -25.59 33.79
CA ASP A 530 15.90 -25.14 32.99
C ASP A 530 15.66 -25.05 31.46
N VAL A 531 14.41 -25.14 30.98
CA VAL A 531 14.09 -25.18 29.53
C VAL A 531 14.53 -23.92 28.76
N PHE A 532 14.64 -22.78 29.44
CA PHE A 532 15.10 -21.51 28.86
C PHE A 532 16.55 -21.15 29.22
N LYS A 533 17.28 -22.05 29.88
CA LYS A 533 18.64 -21.76 30.37
C LYS A 533 19.62 -21.36 29.25
N GLY A 534 19.41 -21.87 28.05
CA GLY A 534 20.21 -21.55 26.86
C GLY A 534 19.96 -20.16 26.26
N LEU A 535 18.82 -19.53 26.57
CA LEU A 535 18.33 -18.30 25.92
C LEU A 535 18.94 -17.04 26.55
N THR A 536 20.27 -16.90 26.47
CA THR A 536 21.02 -15.84 27.19
C THR A 536 20.79 -14.43 26.66
N SER A 537 20.25 -14.25 25.45
CA SER A 537 19.94 -12.94 24.85
C SER A 537 18.44 -12.62 24.76
N LEU A 538 17.58 -13.38 25.44
CA LEU A 538 16.13 -13.25 25.32
C LEU A 538 15.64 -11.93 25.88
N ILE A 539 14.89 -11.17 25.09
CA ILE A 539 14.33 -9.85 25.46
C ILE A 539 12.82 -9.94 25.66
N PHE A 540 12.13 -10.66 24.76
CA PHE A 540 10.69 -10.82 24.75
C PHE A 540 10.30 -12.30 24.82
N LEU A 541 9.40 -12.62 25.76
CA LEU A 541 8.81 -13.94 25.91
C LEU A 541 7.29 -13.81 26.03
N ASP A 542 6.57 -14.48 25.11
CA ASP A 542 5.12 -14.61 25.17
C ASP A 542 4.72 -16.01 25.65
N LEU A 543 4.09 -16.06 26.83
CA LEU A 543 3.51 -17.26 27.44
C LEU A 543 1.98 -17.10 27.63
N SER A 544 1.36 -16.13 26.97
CA SER A 544 -0.07 -15.86 27.07
C SER A 544 -0.94 -17.04 26.62
N PHE A 545 -2.20 -17.04 27.04
CA PHE A 545 -3.21 -18.05 26.65
C PHE A 545 -2.78 -19.50 26.91
N ASN A 546 -2.04 -19.73 27.99
CA ASN A 546 -1.69 -21.07 28.46
C ASN A 546 -2.51 -21.46 29.70
N SER A 547 -2.14 -22.55 30.36
CA SER A 547 -2.81 -23.03 31.58
C SER A 547 -1.81 -23.13 32.74
N LEU A 548 -0.80 -22.26 32.75
CA LEU A 548 0.28 -22.27 33.74
C LEU A 548 -0.30 -22.00 35.13
N LYS A 549 0.07 -22.85 36.09
CA LYS A 549 -0.38 -22.77 37.48
C LYS A 549 0.65 -22.14 38.41
N TYR A 550 1.92 -22.36 38.12
CA TYR A 550 3.07 -21.83 38.85
C TYR A 550 4.25 -21.66 37.89
N LEU A 551 5.23 -20.86 38.29
CA LEU A 551 6.46 -20.64 37.54
C LEU A 551 7.64 -21.17 38.37
N PRO A 552 8.52 -22.02 37.82
CA PRO A 552 9.69 -22.50 38.54
C PRO A 552 10.64 -21.34 38.90
N ASN A 553 11.27 -21.41 40.08
CA ASN A 553 12.26 -20.42 40.51
C ASN A 553 13.47 -20.41 39.55
N GLY A 554 13.87 -19.22 39.10
CA GLY A 554 15.00 -19.03 38.18
C GLY A 554 14.75 -19.51 36.75
N ILE A 555 13.48 -19.67 36.33
CA ILE A 555 13.15 -20.16 34.99
C ILE A 555 13.47 -19.17 33.87
N PHE A 556 13.43 -17.86 34.14
CA PHE A 556 13.63 -16.81 33.14
C PHE A 556 15.10 -16.34 33.11
N PRO A 557 15.66 -16.06 31.92
CA PRO A 557 16.99 -15.48 31.81
C PRO A 557 17.01 -14.02 32.30
N GLU A 558 18.13 -13.59 32.86
CA GLU A 558 18.29 -12.22 33.42
C GLU A 558 18.15 -11.10 32.37
N THR A 559 18.31 -11.43 31.09
CA THR A 559 18.17 -10.49 29.98
C THR A 559 16.72 -10.18 29.60
N LEU A 560 15.76 -10.95 30.11
CA LEU A 560 14.35 -10.80 29.78
C LEU A 560 13.81 -9.45 30.28
N GLN A 561 13.19 -8.70 29.36
CA GLN A 561 12.64 -7.36 29.62
C GLN A 561 11.12 -7.34 29.53
N ILE A 562 10.54 -8.07 28.57
CA ILE A 562 9.11 -8.09 28.29
C ILE A 562 8.61 -9.52 28.44
N LEU A 563 7.66 -9.71 29.35
CA LEU A 563 7.01 -10.99 29.60
C LEU A 563 5.50 -10.82 29.52
N ASN A 564 4.86 -11.60 28.65
CA ASN A 564 3.40 -11.69 28.56
C ASN A 564 2.91 -12.99 29.21
N LEU A 565 2.09 -12.87 30.26
CA LEU A 565 1.48 -13.98 30.98
C LEU A 565 -0.06 -13.93 30.95
N GLU A 566 -0.66 -13.05 30.15
CA GLU A 566 -2.12 -12.90 30.05
C GLU A 566 -2.82 -14.25 29.81
N TYR A 567 -4.03 -14.40 30.37
CA TYR A 567 -4.85 -15.61 30.20
C TYR A 567 -4.16 -16.91 30.64
N ASN A 568 -3.49 -16.89 31.81
CA ASN A 568 -3.02 -18.08 32.53
C ASN A 568 -3.82 -18.31 33.83
N SER A 569 -3.49 -19.36 34.59
CA SER A 569 -4.14 -19.72 35.87
C SER A 569 -3.15 -19.66 37.05
N ILE A 570 -2.24 -18.69 37.04
CA ILE A 570 -1.17 -18.56 38.03
C ILE A 570 -1.76 -18.01 39.33
N TYR A 571 -1.63 -18.75 40.43
CA TYR A 571 -2.17 -18.36 41.74
C TYR A 571 -1.10 -17.90 42.75
N SER A 572 0.18 -18.19 42.49
CA SER A 572 1.30 -17.76 43.34
C SER A 572 2.56 -17.61 42.51
N VAL A 573 3.33 -16.55 42.78
CA VAL A 573 4.59 -16.22 42.12
C VAL A 573 5.62 -15.77 43.15
N ASP A 574 6.89 -16.16 42.95
CA ASP A 574 8.01 -15.55 43.67
C ASP A 574 8.29 -14.17 43.06
N PRO A 575 8.17 -13.06 43.83
CA PRO A 575 8.40 -11.71 43.30
C PRO A 575 9.78 -11.51 42.67
N HIS A 576 10.80 -12.27 43.10
CA HIS A 576 12.15 -12.15 42.55
C HIS A 576 12.25 -12.64 41.10
N LEU A 577 11.26 -13.38 40.60
CA LEU A 577 11.22 -13.85 39.21
C LEU A 577 11.10 -12.71 38.18
N PHE A 578 10.66 -11.52 38.61
CA PHE A 578 10.34 -10.40 37.72
C PHE A 578 11.31 -9.23 37.84
N SER A 579 12.41 -9.38 38.59
CA SER A 579 13.29 -8.26 38.94
C SER A 579 14.00 -7.63 37.74
N SER A 580 14.14 -8.33 36.62
CA SER A 580 14.75 -7.84 35.39
C SER A 580 13.77 -7.18 34.41
N LEU A 581 12.45 -7.31 34.63
CA LEU A 581 11.44 -6.91 33.65
C LEU A 581 11.23 -5.38 33.62
N THR A 582 11.13 -4.83 32.41
CA THR A 582 10.70 -3.44 32.18
C THR A 582 9.20 -3.36 31.86
N HIS A 583 8.63 -4.46 31.34
CA HIS A 583 7.21 -4.59 31.07
C HIS A 583 6.71 -6.00 31.40
N LEU A 584 5.60 -6.07 32.12
CA LEU A 584 4.89 -7.29 32.49
C LEU A 584 3.41 -7.07 32.21
N SER A 585 2.83 -7.89 31.34
CA SER A 585 1.40 -7.89 31.00
C SER A 585 0.73 -9.19 31.43
#